data_AF-A0A1C5ECD0-F1
#
_entry.id   AF-A0A1C5ECD0-F1
#
_cell.length_a   1.000
_cell.length_b   1.000
_cell.length_c   1.000
_cell.angle_alpha   90.00
_cell.angle_beta   90.00
_cell.angle_gamma   90.00
#
_symmetry.space_group_name_H-M   'P 1'
#
loop_
_entity.id
_entity.type
_entity.pdbx_description
1 polymer ?
#
loop_
_entity_poly.entity_id
_entity_poly.type
_entity_poly.pdbx_seq_one_letter_code
_entity_poly.pdbx_strand_id
1 'polypeptide(L)'
;SDRVAIAAVNGPSSVVISGEEDAVQEVAVQLEALGRKSSRLRVSHAFHSPLMDPMLEEFRAVVEGLAFQAPRIPVVSNLTGALASADELCSAEYWVRHVREAVRFADGVRCLEDAGVRKFVELGTDGVLSALARESAGDDAVMVPVLRKDRPEELAAVAAWARLHVQGAPMERAAVFAGTGAARVELPTYAFQHQWFWPAGPLGGTGDMRAAGLGSAGHPLLGATVELAEGEGAVFTGRLSVGSHPWLADHVVMGRVLLPGTALLELAFRAGDEVGCDRVEELTLAAPLTLPGQGAVQVQVRVGVADDTGRRTVTVHSRPDAADEPLWTQHATGVLAVGSHSVPADFDATVWPPAGAESLDVEGCYERFAELGFTYGPVFQGLRAAWRRDGEIFAEVSLPEGA
;
A
#
# COMPACT_ATOMS: atom_id res chain seq x y z
N SER A 1 -61.84 7.03 18.84
CA SER A 1 -62.48 8.31 19.20
C SER A 1 -62.80 9.00 17.90
N ASP A 2 -64.01 9.51 17.74
CA ASP A 2 -64.43 10.16 16.49
C ASP A 2 -63.88 11.59 16.38
N ARG A 3 -63.09 12.04 17.36
CA ARG A 3 -62.57 13.40 17.49
C ARG A 3 -61.05 13.51 17.25
N VAL A 4 -60.31 12.41 17.37
CA VAL A 4 -58.83 12.35 17.23
C VAL A 4 -58.42 11.03 16.59
N ALA A 5 -57.47 11.10 15.65
CA ALA A 5 -56.85 9.96 15.01
C ALA A 5 -55.31 10.08 14.99
N ILE A 6 -54.64 8.96 14.71
CA ILE A 6 -53.24 8.98 14.31
C ILE A 6 -53.19 9.46 12.87
N ALA A 7 -52.54 10.58 12.65
CA ALA A 7 -52.38 11.20 11.34
C ALA A 7 -51.22 10.58 10.56
N ALA A 8 -50.13 10.25 11.25
CA ALA A 8 -48.93 9.69 10.64
C ALA A 8 -48.13 8.84 11.64
N VAL A 9 -47.50 7.79 11.13
CA VAL A 9 -46.48 6.99 11.81
C VAL A 9 -45.16 7.25 11.11
N ASN A 10 -44.38 8.20 11.63
CA ASN A 10 -43.13 8.68 11.02
C ASN A 10 -41.91 7.84 11.40
N GLY A 11 -41.96 7.17 12.55
CA GLY A 11 -40.89 6.30 13.03
C GLY A 11 -41.32 5.46 14.22
N PRO A 12 -40.46 4.56 14.73
CA PRO A 12 -40.75 3.71 15.88
C PRO A 12 -41.06 4.52 17.16
N SER A 13 -40.52 5.73 17.27
CA SER A 13 -40.72 6.66 18.39
C SER A 13 -41.38 7.98 17.99
N SER A 14 -41.91 8.09 16.76
CA SER A 14 -42.40 9.35 16.20
C SER A 14 -43.74 9.17 15.49
N VAL A 15 -44.81 9.70 16.10
CA VAL A 15 -46.18 9.66 15.58
C VAL A 15 -46.80 11.05 15.62
N VAL A 16 -47.74 11.32 14.71
CA VAL A 16 -48.53 12.55 14.67
C VAL A 16 -49.97 12.20 14.98
N ILE A 17 -50.59 12.94 15.89
CA ILE A 17 -52.02 12.89 16.17
C ILE A 17 -52.70 14.14 15.60
N SER A 18 -53.90 13.99 15.06
CA SER A 18 -54.69 15.09 14.50
C SER A 18 -56.18 14.88 14.77
N GLY A 19 -56.91 15.99 14.85
CA GLY A 19 -58.33 15.98 15.20
C GLY A 19 -58.76 17.35 15.72
N GLU A 20 -59.84 17.35 16.51
CA GLU A 20 -60.30 18.54 17.22
C GLU A 20 -59.23 19.06 18.19
N GLU A 21 -59.05 20.39 18.23
CA GLU A 21 -57.96 21.03 18.98
C GLU A 21 -57.95 20.64 20.45
N ASP A 22 -59.10 20.76 21.14
CA ASP A 22 -59.22 20.45 22.56
C ASP A 22 -58.88 18.97 22.85
N ALA A 23 -59.37 18.06 21.99
CA ALA A 23 -59.14 16.63 22.17
C ALA A 23 -57.67 16.23 21.89
N VAL A 24 -57.02 16.85 20.90
CA VAL A 24 -55.57 16.66 20.68
C VAL A 24 -54.77 17.22 21.85
N GLN A 25 -55.17 18.36 22.41
CA GLN A 25 -54.50 18.98 23.56
C GLN A 25 -54.62 18.12 24.82
N GLU A 26 -55.78 17.51 25.08
CA GLU A 26 -55.97 16.56 26.18
C GLU A 26 -55.00 15.37 26.07
N VAL A 27 -54.86 14.78 24.87
CA VAL A 27 -53.90 13.68 24.63
C VAL A 27 -52.47 14.16 24.81
N ALA A 28 -52.11 15.36 24.34
CA ALA A 28 -50.77 15.92 24.52
C ALA A 28 -50.41 16.08 26.00
N VAL A 29 -51.32 16.61 26.82
CA VAL A 29 -51.12 16.75 28.28
C VAL A 29 -50.91 15.39 28.95
N GLN A 30 -51.66 14.37 28.56
CA GLN A 30 -51.48 13.02 29.08
C GLN A 30 -50.12 12.43 28.71
N LEU A 31 -49.67 12.63 27.46
CA LEU A 31 -48.35 12.18 27.01
C LEU A 31 -47.21 12.88 27.75
N GLU A 32 -47.33 14.19 27.99
CA GLU A 32 -46.37 14.97 28.79
C GLU A 32 -46.31 14.49 30.25
N ALA A 33 -47.46 14.19 30.86
CA ALA A 33 -47.52 13.61 32.21
C ALA A 33 -46.84 12.24 32.30
N LEU A 34 -46.79 11.49 31.20
CA LEU A 34 -46.05 10.24 31.06
C LEU A 34 -44.57 10.43 30.66
N GLY A 35 -44.07 11.67 30.66
CA GLY A 35 -42.69 12.02 30.33
C GLY A 35 -42.35 11.88 28.84
N ARG A 36 -43.36 11.89 27.95
CA ARG A 36 -43.16 11.80 26.50
C ARG A 36 -43.04 13.19 25.90
N LYS A 37 -42.12 13.36 24.94
CA LYS A 37 -41.95 14.62 24.22
C LYS A 37 -43.10 14.83 23.24
N SER A 38 -43.68 16.02 23.26
CA SER A 38 -44.73 16.47 22.35
C SER A 38 -44.28 17.77 21.66
N SER A 39 -44.78 18.02 20.45
CA SER A 39 -44.61 19.32 19.78
C SER A 39 -45.82 19.60 18.92
N ARG A 40 -46.37 20.81 19.02
CA ARG A 40 -47.52 21.23 18.22
C ARG A 40 -47.08 21.62 16.82
N LEU A 41 -47.66 20.97 15.81
CA LEU A 41 -47.44 21.32 14.40
C LEU A 41 -48.28 22.54 14.01
N ARG A 42 -47.67 23.48 13.30
CA ARG A 42 -48.36 24.67 12.75
C ARG A 42 -48.95 24.31 11.40
N VAL A 43 -50.19 23.83 11.42
CA VAL A 43 -50.95 23.47 10.22
C VAL A 43 -52.28 24.22 10.20
N SER A 44 -52.83 24.45 9.01
CA SER A 44 -54.12 25.14 8.85
C SER A 44 -55.32 24.24 9.15
N HIS A 45 -55.17 22.92 9.01
CA HIS A 45 -56.24 21.94 9.16
C HIS A 45 -55.71 20.63 9.77
N ALA A 46 -56.61 19.85 10.39
CA ALA A 46 -56.32 18.54 10.94
C ALA A 46 -56.40 17.45 9.86
N PHE A 47 -55.40 17.39 8.99
CA PHE A 47 -55.28 16.35 7.96
C PHE A 47 -55.23 14.93 8.56
N HIS A 48 -55.64 13.92 7.80
CA HIS A 48 -55.65 12.52 8.21
C HIS A 48 -56.44 12.27 9.51
N SER A 49 -57.58 12.97 9.66
CA SER A 49 -58.44 12.91 10.85
C SER A 49 -59.92 12.87 10.46
N PRO A 50 -60.82 12.53 11.41
CA PRO A 50 -62.27 12.62 11.21
C PRO A 50 -62.77 13.99 10.72
N LEU A 51 -62.02 15.06 10.97
CA LEU A 51 -62.37 16.40 10.47
C LEU A 51 -62.28 16.52 8.94
N MET A 52 -61.73 15.52 8.25
CA MET A 52 -61.76 15.45 6.79
C MET A 52 -63.07 14.88 6.25
N ASP A 53 -63.85 14.15 7.06
CA ASP A 53 -65.06 13.44 6.59
C ASP A 53 -66.07 14.34 5.85
N PRO A 54 -66.35 15.59 6.28
CA PRO A 54 -67.32 16.44 5.61
C PRO A 54 -66.95 16.81 4.16
N MET A 55 -65.66 16.82 3.80
CA MET A 55 -65.22 17.23 2.46
C MET A 55 -65.04 16.05 1.49
N LEU A 56 -65.07 14.80 1.98
CA LEU A 56 -64.64 13.63 1.19
C LEU A 56 -65.49 13.39 -0.06
N GLU A 57 -66.80 13.66 -0.01
CA GLU A 57 -67.68 13.45 -1.16
C GLU A 57 -67.41 14.47 -2.28
N GLU A 58 -67.25 15.74 -1.93
CA GLU A 58 -66.89 16.77 -2.90
C GLU A 58 -65.48 16.52 -3.47
N PHE A 59 -64.54 16.10 -2.62
CA PHE A 59 -63.19 15.73 -3.05
C PHE A 59 -63.21 14.52 -4.00
N ARG A 60 -64.00 13.49 -3.69
CA ARG A 60 -64.20 12.33 -4.56
C ARG A 60 -64.68 12.75 -5.95
N ALA A 61 -65.73 13.56 -6.03
CA ALA A 61 -66.27 14.01 -7.30
C ALA A 61 -65.23 14.75 -8.17
N VAL A 62 -64.35 15.52 -7.55
CA VAL A 62 -63.22 16.18 -8.25
C VAL A 62 -62.20 15.16 -8.73
N VAL A 63 -61.80 14.21 -7.87
CA VAL A 63 -60.76 13.21 -8.18
C VAL A 63 -61.22 12.23 -9.26
N GLU A 64 -62.50 11.84 -9.28
CA GLU A 64 -63.11 11.01 -10.33
C GLU A 64 -63.09 11.67 -11.71
N GLY A 65 -63.05 13.00 -11.77
CA GLY A 65 -62.87 13.76 -13.00
C GLY A 65 -61.45 13.77 -13.55
N LEU A 66 -60.46 13.24 -12.82
CA LEU A 66 -59.05 13.22 -13.22
C LEU A 66 -58.71 11.99 -14.07
N ALA A 67 -57.81 12.17 -15.03
CA ALA A 67 -57.26 11.08 -15.82
C ALA A 67 -56.00 10.52 -15.15
N PHE A 68 -56.09 9.30 -14.62
CA PHE A 68 -54.95 8.59 -14.04
C PHE A 68 -54.10 7.88 -15.09
N GLN A 69 -52.82 7.69 -14.78
CA GLN A 69 -51.87 6.94 -15.59
C GLN A 69 -51.08 6.00 -14.70
N ALA A 70 -50.84 4.78 -15.18
CA ALA A 70 -50.06 3.80 -14.44
C ALA A 70 -48.65 4.35 -14.12
N PRO A 71 -48.17 4.19 -12.88
CA PRO A 71 -46.88 4.72 -12.48
C PRO A 71 -45.75 4.01 -13.24
N ARG A 72 -44.84 4.81 -13.82
CA ARG A 72 -43.62 4.29 -14.48
C ARG A 72 -42.52 3.94 -13.48
N ILE A 73 -42.52 4.60 -12.32
CA ILE A 73 -41.60 4.36 -11.21
C ILE A 73 -42.41 3.69 -10.11
N PRO A 74 -41.98 2.55 -9.55
CA PRO A 74 -42.68 1.91 -8.44
C PRO A 74 -42.89 2.88 -7.28
N VAL A 75 -44.09 2.88 -6.70
CA VAL A 75 -44.47 3.76 -5.60
C VAL A 75 -44.82 2.91 -4.40
N VAL A 76 -44.25 3.24 -3.25
CA VAL A 76 -44.69 2.69 -1.96
C VAL A 76 -45.84 3.56 -1.44
N SER A 77 -46.98 2.94 -1.18
CA SER A 77 -48.16 3.66 -0.71
C SER A 77 -47.97 4.13 0.73
N ASN A 78 -48.26 5.40 0.97
CA ASN A 78 -48.34 5.95 2.31
C ASN A 78 -49.60 5.51 3.08
N LEU A 79 -50.56 4.82 2.47
CA LEU A 79 -51.68 4.20 3.18
C LEU A 79 -51.33 2.83 3.74
N THR A 80 -50.65 2.01 2.92
CA THR A 80 -50.39 0.60 3.26
C THR A 80 -48.97 0.37 3.78
N GLY A 81 -48.02 1.25 3.46
CA GLY A 81 -46.60 1.06 3.72
C GLY A 81 -45.93 0.04 2.79
N ALA A 82 -46.62 -0.43 1.74
CA ALA A 82 -46.15 -1.44 0.80
C ALA A 82 -46.14 -0.91 -0.65
N LEU A 83 -45.48 -1.63 -1.57
CA LEU A 83 -45.53 -1.33 -3.00
C LEU A 83 -46.98 -1.33 -3.50
N ALA A 84 -47.39 -0.21 -4.08
CA ALA A 84 -48.72 -0.01 -4.62
C ALA A 84 -48.83 -0.56 -6.04
N SER A 85 -49.98 -1.14 -6.35
CA SER A 85 -50.36 -1.51 -7.71
C SER A 85 -50.81 -0.28 -8.51
N ALA A 86 -50.80 -0.40 -9.84
CA ALA A 86 -51.33 0.64 -10.72
C ALA A 86 -52.83 0.86 -10.48
N ASP A 87 -53.60 -0.21 -10.25
CA ASP A 87 -55.05 -0.15 -10.02
C ASP A 87 -55.38 0.61 -8.73
N GLU A 88 -54.59 0.44 -7.68
CA GLU A 88 -54.73 1.22 -6.43
C GLU A 88 -54.48 2.70 -6.69
N LEU A 89 -53.35 3.07 -7.31
CA LEU A 89 -52.99 4.49 -7.50
C LEU A 89 -53.85 5.20 -8.54
N CYS A 90 -54.42 4.45 -9.49
CA CYS A 90 -55.32 4.96 -10.53
C CYS A 90 -56.79 4.95 -10.10
N SER A 91 -57.07 4.75 -8.80
CA SER A 91 -58.42 4.78 -8.24
C SER A 91 -58.66 6.07 -7.46
N ALA A 92 -59.81 6.72 -7.69
CA ALA A 92 -60.22 7.87 -6.89
C ALA A 92 -60.38 7.52 -5.40
N GLU A 93 -60.83 6.29 -5.11
CA GLU A 93 -61.01 5.79 -3.75
C GLU A 93 -59.70 5.81 -2.95
N TYR A 94 -58.58 5.48 -3.60
CA TYR A 94 -57.28 5.51 -2.95
C TYR A 94 -56.94 6.92 -2.43
N TRP A 95 -57.19 7.95 -3.23
CA TRP A 95 -56.86 9.33 -2.86
C TRP A 95 -57.80 9.88 -1.79
N VAL A 96 -59.08 9.52 -1.83
CA VAL A 96 -60.06 9.85 -0.78
C VAL A 96 -59.67 9.20 0.54
N ARG A 97 -59.21 7.94 0.51
CA ARG A 97 -58.66 7.28 1.69
C ARG A 97 -57.36 7.93 2.15
N HIS A 98 -56.46 8.27 1.23
CA HIS A 98 -55.14 8.84 1.56
C HIS A 98 -55.23 10.18 2.30
N VAL A 99 -56.18 11.06 1.95
CA VAL A 99 -56.37 12.33 2.65
C VAL A 99 -56.97 12.16 4.07
N ARG A 100 -57.64 11.03 4.33
CA ARG A 100 -58.37 10.76 5.57
C ARG A 100 -57.65 9.80 6.54
N GLU A 101 -57.03 8.76 6.04
CA GLU A 101 -56.38 7.71 6.83
C GLU A 101 -54.92 8.07 7.16
N ALA A 102 -54.34 7.35 8.12
CA ALA A 102 -53.01 7.60 8.64
C ALA A 102 -51.89 7.34 7.61
N VAL A 103 -50.90 8.24 7.56
CA VAL A 103 -49.69 8.08 6.74
C VAL A 103 -48.73 7.07 7.38
N ARG A 104 -48.47 5.97 6.70
CA ARG A 104 -47.54 4.88 7.06
C ARG A 104 -46.11 5.14 6.59
N PHE A 105 -45.56 6.32 6.88
CA PHE A 105 -44.23 6.73 6.39
C PHE A 105 -43.10 5.79 6.82
N ALA A 106 -43.06 5.41 8.10
CA ALA A 106 -42.05 4.51 8.64
C ALA A 106 -42.09 3.11 8.00
N ASP A 107 -43.29 2.60 7.76
CA ASP A 107 -43.49 1.32 7.08
C ASP A 107 -42.99 1.41 5.63
N GLY A 108 -43.26 2.54 4.96
CA GLY A 108 -42.80 2.76 3.60
C GLY A 108 -41.27 2.85 3.46
N VAL A 109 -40.59 3.49 4.42
CA VAL A 109 -39.12 3.51 4.46
C VAL A 109 -38.56 2.10 4.61
N ARG A 110 -39.11 1.29 5.53
CA ARG A 110 -38.70 -0.12 5.70
C ARG A 110 -38.95 -0.95 4.45
N CYS A 111 -40.10 -0.80 3.82
CA CYS A 111 -40.40 -1.49 2.56
C CYS A 111 -39.37 -1.18 1.47
N LEU A 112 -38.90 0.07 1.38
CA LEU A 112 -37.86 0.46 0.44
C LEU A 112 -36.51 -0.17 0.79
N GLU A 113 -36.16 -0.23 2.08
CA GLU A 113 -34.93 -0.89 2.53
C GLU A 113 -34.93 -2.40 2.28
N ASP A 114 -36.04 -3.07 2.58
CA ASP A 114 -36.22 -4.50 2.33
C ASP A 114 -36.12 -4.81 0.82
N ALA A 115 -36.50 -3.84 -0.03
CA ALA A 115 -36.32 -3.89 -1.48
C ALA A 115 -34.89 -3.52 -1.95
N GLY A 116 -33.96 -3.25 -1.03
CA GLY A 116 -32.56 -2.95 -1.32
C GLY A 116 -32.24 -1.48 -1.57
N VAL A 117 -33.18 -0.56 -1.34
CA VAL A 117 -32.92 0.89 -1.48
C VAL A 117 -32.04 1.35 -0.32
N ARG A 118 -30.92 2.02 -0.64
CA ARG A 118 -29.96 2.56 0.35
C ARG A 118 -29.76 4.07 0.26
N LYS A 119 -30.33 4.72 -0.76
CA LYS A 119 -30.16 6.16 -1.03
C LYS A 119 -31.53 6.79 -1.19
N PHE A 120 -31.84 7.73 -0.32
CA PHE A 120 -33.11 8.43 -0.27
C PHE A 120 -32.89 9.90 -0.58
N VAL A 121 -33.72 10.44 -1.48
CA VAL A 121 -33.70 11.84 -1.86
C VAL A 121 -35.00 12.48 -1.39
N GLU A 122 -34.88 13.47 -0.52
CA GLU A 122 -36.04 14.25 -0.07
C GLU A 122 -36.24 15.46 -1.00
N LEU A 123 -37.38 15.44 -1.69
CA LEU A 123 -37.87 16.54 -2.51
C LEU A 123 -38.79 17.40 -1.66
N GLY A 124 -38.26 18.52 -1.17
CA GLY A 124 -38.97 19.42 -0.28
C GLY A 124 -38.14 20.66 0.01
N THR A 125 -38.68 21.57 0.80
CA THR A 125 -38.07 22.88 1.11
C THR A 125 -37.03 22.84 2.24
N ASP A 126 -36.89 21.72 2.94
CA ASP A 126 -35.89 21.48 3.99
C ASP A 126 -35.54 19.98 4.06
N GLY A 127 -34.99 19.50 5.18
CA GLY A 127 -34.59 18.11 5.40
C GLY A 127 -35.31 17.39 6.54
N VAL A 128 -36.61 17.62 6.72
CA VAL A 128 -37.39 17.07 7.85
C VAL A 128 -37.62 15.57 7.66
N LEU A 129 -38.03 15.14 6.46
CA LEU A 129 -38.31 13.73 6.19
C LEU A 129 -37.03 12.90 6.21
N SER A 130 -35.91 13.48 5.80
CA SER A 130 -34.58 12.88 5.89
C SER A 130 -34.15 12.60 7.32
N ALA A 131 -34.62 13.40 8.30
CA ALA A 131 -34.36 13.13 9.71
C ALA A 131 -35.25 12.00 10.22
N LEU A 132 -36.54 12.03 9.89
CA LEU A 132 -37.51 11.00 10.30
C LEU A 132 -37.19 9.62 9.69
N ALA A 133 -36.83 9.59 8.41
CA ALA A 133 -36.50 8.35 7.70
C ALA A 133 -35.29 7.64 8.32
N ARG A 134 -34.33 8.36 8.92
CA ARG A 134 -33.17 7.74 9.60
C ARG A 134 -33.56 6.85 10.76
N GLU A 135 -34.66 7.14 11.45
CA GLU A 135 -35.11 6.30 12.58
C GLU A 135 -35.67 4.96 12.11
N SER A 136 -36.11 4.87 10.85
CA SER A 136 -36.69 3.66 10.26
C SER A 136 -35.81 3.01 9.21
N ALA A 137 -34.69 3.64 8.87
CA ALA A 137 -33.71 3.15 7.91
C ALA A 137 -32.49 2.57 8.64
N GLY A 138 -31.79 1.63 8.02
CA GLY A 138 -30.56 1.04 8.52
C GLY A 138 -29.38 2.00 8.51
N ASP A 139 -28.33 1.63 9.25
CA ASP A 139 -27.17 2.49 9.51
C ASP A 139 -26.41 2.94 8.24
N ASP A 140 -26.48 2.13 7.18
CA ASP A 140 -25.83 2.43 5.88
C ASP A 140 -26.67 3.35 4.97
N ALA A 141 -27.88 3.75 5.38
CA ALA A 141 -28.78 4.52 4.55
C ALA A 141 -28.32 5.98 4.38
N VAL A 142 -28.25 6.43 3.13
CA VAL A 142 -27.90 7.80 2.78
C VAL A 142 -29.16 8.62 2.57
N MET A 143 -29.37 9.61 3.44
CA MET A 143 -30.46 10.59 3.30
C MET A 143 -29.95 11.92 2.74
N VAL A 144 -30.50 12.36 1.61
CA VAL A 144 -30.12 13.59 0.92
C VAL A 144 -31.33 14.50 0.70
N PRO A 145 -31.51 15.55 1.52
CA PRO A 145 -32.46 16.61 1.20
C PRO A 145 -31.93 17.49 0.07
N VAL A 146 -32.79 17.79 -0.89
CA VAL A 146 -32.42 18.62 -2.05
C VAL A 146 -32.31 20.10 -1.68
N LEU A 147 -33.22 20.60 -0.84
CA LEU A 147 -33.20 22.00 -0.39
C LEU A 147 -32.98 22.10 1.12
N ARG A 148 -32.52 23.27 1.53
CA ARG A 148 -32.32 23.67 2.93
C ARG A 148 -32.64 25.14 3.06
N LYS A 149 -33.39 25.50 4.11
CA LYS A 149 -33.85 26.88 4.34
C LYS A 149 -32.74 27.91 4.55
N ASP A 150 -31.55 27.47 4.95
CA ASP A 150 -30.40 28.31 5.28
C ASP A 150 -29.44 28.52 4.08
N ARG A 151 -29.83 28.11 2.87
CA ARG A 151 -28.95 28.12 1.69
C ARG A 151 -29.69 28.55 0.41
N PRO A 152 -28.98 29.15 -0.57
CA PRO A 152 -29.55 29.38 -1.90
C PRO A 152 -29.95 28.06 -2.58
N GLU A 153 -31.10 28.03 -3.24
CA GLU A 153 -31.70 26.82 -3.80
C GLU A 153 -30.80 26.13 -4.84
N GLU A 154 -30.21 26.91 -5.76
CA GLU A 154 -29.32 26.39 -6.80
C GLU A 154 -28.10 25.66 -6.20
N LEU A 155 -27.47 26.28 -5.20
CA LEU A 155 -26.32 25.70 -4.52
C LEU A 155 -26.70 24.44 -3.73
N ALA A 156 -27.88 24.45 -3.07
CA ALA A 156 -28.38 23.30 -2.35
C ALA A 156 -28.64 22.11 -3.30
N ALA A 157 -29.26 22.36 -4.45
CA ALA A 157 -29.53 21.33 -5.45
C ALA A 157 -28.25 20.73 -6.04
N VAL A 158 -27.26 21.56 -6.43
CA VAL A 158 -25.98 21.08 -6.94
C VAL A 158 -25.20 20.31 -5.87
N ALA A 159 -25.25 20.76 -4.60
CA ALA A 159 -24.62 20.04 -3.50
C ALA A 159 -25.29 18.68 -3.22
N ALA A 160 -26.62 18.59 -3.31
CA ALA A 160 -27.35 17.33 -3.20
C ALA A 160 -26.97 16.36 -4.33
N TRP A 161 -26.90 16.85 -5.57
CA TRP A 161 -26.44 16.09 -6.73
C TRP A 161 -25.00 15.58 -6.53
N ALA A 162 -24.09 16.43 -6.07
CA ALA A 162 -22.69 16.06 -5.81
C ALA A 162 -22.59 15.02 -4.68
N ARG A 163 -23.40 15.14 -3.63
CA ARG A 163 -23.46 14.17 -2.54
C ARG A 163 -23.90 12.80 -3.05
N LEU A 164 -24.95 12.74 -3.86
CA LEU A 164 -25.40 11.49 -4.49
C LEU A 164 -24.30 10.88 -5.36
N HIS A 165 -23.60 11.71 -6.13
CA HIS A 165 -22.49 11.27 -6.97
C HIS A 165 -21.34 10.64 -6.18
N VAL A 166 -20.88 11.29 -5.11
CA VAL A 166 -19.81 10.78 -4.23
C VAL A 166 -20.23 9.48 -3.53
N GLN A 167 -21.51 9.33 -3.25
CA GLN A 167 -22.09 8.08 -2.69
C GLN A 167 -22.28 6.99 -3.76
N GLY A 168 -21.80 7.21 -4.99
CA GLY A 168 -21.84 6.23 -6.08
C GLY A 168 -23.23 6.05 -6.71
N ALA A 169 -24.11 7.05 -6.63
CA ALA A 169 -25.33 7.04 -7.44
C ALA A 169 -24.99 7.15 -8.93
N PRO A 170 -25.68 6.42 -9.83
CA PRO A 170 -25.47 6.52 -11.27
C PRO A 170 -26.03 7.85 -11.78
N MET A 171 -25.19 8.88 -11.78
CA MET A 171 -25.58 10.24 -12.20
C MET A 171 -25.20 10.49 -13.66
N GLU A 172 -26.19 10.84 -14.48
CA GLU A 172 -25.95 11.26 -15.86
C GLU A 172 -25.46 12.71 -15.90
N ARG A 173 -24.15 12.91 -15.94
CA ARG A 173 -23.53 14.25 -15.95
C ARG A 173 -23.94 15.07 -17.18
N ALA A 174 -24.13 14.42 -18.33
CA ALA A 174 -24.49 15.08 -19.58
C ALA A 174 -25.86 15.77 -19.49
N ALA A 175 -26.82 15.16 -18.79
CA ALA A 175 -28.17 15.71 -18.62
C ALA A 175 -28.16 17.06 -17.89
N VAL A 176 -27.25 17.25 -16.92
CA VAL A 176 -27.13 18.51 -16.16
C VAL A 176 -26.69 19.68 -17.05
N PHE A 177 -25.87 19.40 -18.06
CA PHE A 177 -25.31 20.42 -18.95
C PHE A 177 -26.04 20.54 -20.29
N ALA A 178 -27.07 19.72 -20.54
CA ALA A 178 -27.83 19.75 -21.78
C ALA A 178 -28.43 21.13 -22.04
N GLY A 179 -28.18 21.70 -23.22
CA GLY A 179 -28.71 23.00 -23.63
C GLY A 179 -27.98 24.23 -23.05
N THR A 180 -26.93 24.05 -22.24
CA THR A 180 -26.19 25.18 -21.64
C THR A 180 -25.02 25.69 -22.49
N GLY A 181 -24.58 24.93 -23.51
CA GLY A 181 -23.39 25.24 -24.29
C GLY A 181 -22.06 24.93 -23.58
N ALA A 182 -22.09 24.22 -22.45
CA ALA A 182 -20.89 23.83 -21.71
C ALA A 182 -19.93 22.99 -22.57
N ALA A 183 -18.63 23.27 -22.44
CA ALA A 183 -17.54 22.54 -23.11
C ALA A 183 -16.69 21.77 -22.08
N ARG A 184 -16.08 20.67 -22.51
CA ARG A 184 -15.07 19.96 -21.70
C ARG A 184 -13.75 20.73 -21.77
N VAL A 185 -13.15 20.98 -20.62
CA VAL A 185 -11.82 21.57 -20.50
C VAL A 185 -10.87 20.56 -19.85
N GLU A 186 -9.61 20.56 -20.25
CA GLU A 186 -8.60 19.75 -19.59
C GLU A 186 -8.31 20.30 -18.19
N LEU A 187 -8.28 19.40 -17.21
CA LEU A 187 -7.87 19.68 -15.84
C LEU A 187 -6.56 18.93 -15.56
N PRO A 188 -5.77 19.36 -14.56
CA PRO A 188 -4.64 18.57 -14.08
C PRO A 188 -5.05 17.11 -13.84
N THR A 189 -4.17 16.19 -14.23
CA THR A 189 -4.42 14.75 -14.05
C THR A 189 -4.44 14.37 -12.58
N TYR A 190 -4.91 13.15 -12.30
CA TYR A 190 -4.99 12.62 -10.93
C TYR A 190 -3.65 12.78 -10.20
N ALA A 191 -3.68 13.42 -9.03
CA ALA A 191 -2.52 13.57 -8.18
C ALA A 191 -2.22 12.22 -7.50
N PHE A 192 -1.48 11.35 -8.18
CA PHE A 192 -1.05 10.07 -7.63
C PHE A 192 -0.26 10.29 -6.33
N GLN A 193 -0.54 9.47 -5.32
CA GLN A 193 0.30 9.38 -4.13
C GLN A 193 1.55 8.59 -4.49
N HIS A 194 2.59 9.29 -4.94
CA HIS A 194 3.82 8.66 -5.38
C HIS A 194 4.53 7.97 -4.21
N GLN A 195 4.65 6.65 -4.29
CA GLN A 195 5.47 5.83 -3.41
C GLN A 195 6.45 5.03 -4.27
N TRP A 196 7.69 4.92 -3.80
CA TRP A 196 8.73 4.18 -4.49
C TRP A 196 8.59 2.69 -4.19
N PHE A 197 8.12 1.92 -5.16
CA PHE A 197 7.99 0.46 -5.08
C PHE A 197 8.95 -0.28 -6.01
N TRP A 198 10.21 0.18 -6.09
CA TRP A 198 11.26 -0.58 -6.78
C TRP A 198 11.72 -1.75 -5.90
N PRO A 199 11.90 -2.96 -6.45
CA PRO A 199 12.49 -4.08 -5.70
C PRO A 199 13.87 -3.68 -5.17
N ALA A 200 14.01 -3.58 -3.85
CA ALA A 200 15.29 -3.45 -3.17
C ALA A 200 15.79 -4.85 -2.83
N GLY A 201 16.46 -5.47 -3.79
CA GLY A 201 17.15 -6.74 -3.66
C GLY A 201 18.23 -6.80 -4.75
N PRO A 202 19.27 -7.63 -4.62
CA PRO A 202 20.29 -7.74 -5.65
C PRO A 202 19.61 -8.08 -6.98
N LEU A 203 19.61 -7.12 -7.92
CA LEU A 203 19.25 -7.30 -9.34
C LEU A 203 20.32 -8.15 -10.05
N GLY A 204 20.73 -9.24 -9.42
CA GLY A 204 21.84 -10.10 -9.79
C GLY A 204 21.60 -11.55 -9.36
N GLY A 205 20.34 -11.96 -9.21
CA GLY A 205 20.04 -13.39 -9.35
C GLY A 205 20.57 -13.82 -10.70
N THR A 206 21.56 -14.69 -10.72
CA THR A 206 22.10 -15.31 -11.92
C THR A 206 20.92 -15.88 -12.71
N GLY A 207 20.48 -15.19 -13.77
CA GLY A 207 19.68 -15.83 -14.81
C GLY A 207 20.42 -17.11 -15.21
N ASP A 208 19.71 -18.15 -15.63
CA ASP A 208 20.31 -19.47 -15.88
C ASP A 208 21.44 -19.39 -16.92
N MET A 209 22.67 -19.15 -16.44
CA MET A 209 23.86 -18.90 -17.25
C MET A 209 24.25 -20.15 -18.03
N ARG A 210 23.70 -21.31 -17.66
CA ARG A 210 23.84 -22.56 -18.41
C ARG A 210 23.22 -22.46 -19.80
N ALA A 211 22.17 -21.66 -19.99
CA ALA A 211 21.59 -21.45 -21.32
C ALA A 211 22.56 -20.74 -22.28
N ALA A 212 23.54 -19.99 -21.75
CA ALA A 212 24.62 -19.36 -22.52
C ALA A 212 25.90 -20.23 -22.58
N GLY A 213 25.86 -21.48 -22.10
CA GLY A 213 27.01 -22.38 -22.06
C GLY A 213 28.03 -22.07 -20.95
N LEU A 214 27.66 -21.23 -19.98
CA LEU A 214 28.52 -20.87 -18.85
C LEU A 214 28.18 -21.70 -17.60
N GLY A 215 29.21 -22.08 -16.84
CA GLY A 215 29.04 -22.66 -15.51
C GLY A 215 28.67 -21.61 -14.46
N SER A 216 28.13 -22.03 -13.33
CA SER A 216 27.97 -21.17 -12.15
C SER A 216 29.23 -21.22 -11.31
N ALA A 217 29.78 -20.06 -10.94
CA ALA A 217 30.93 -20.01 -10.03
C ALA A 217 30.56 -20.24 -8.56
N GLY A 218 29.27 -20.27 -8.20
CA GLY A 218 28.82 -20.57 -6.83
C GLY A 218 29.40 -19.64 -5.75
N HIS A 219 29.68 -18.38 -6.09
CA HIS A 219 30.40 -17.45 -5.22
C HIS A 219 29.78 -16.04 -5.26
N PRO A 220 29.64 -15.32 -4.13
CA PRO A 220 28.96 -14.02 -4.10
C PRO A 220 29.58 -12.92 -4.98
N LEU A 221 30.88 -13.01 -5.27
CA LEU A 221 31.61 -12.06 -6.12
C LEU A 221 31.88 -12.56 -7.55
N LEU A 222 31.56 -13.83 -7.86
CA LEU A 222 31.75 -14.43 -9.19
C LEU A 222 30.44 -15.05 -9.67
N GLY A 223 29.94 -14.60 -10.83
CA GLY A 223 28.69 -15.08 -11.38
C GLY A 223 28.84 -16.32 -12.27
N ALA A 224 29.89 -16.37 -13.10
CA ALA A 224 30.11 -17.42 -14.09
C ALA A 224 31.53 -17.98 -14.05
N THR A 225 31.65 -19.21 -14.57
CA THR A 225 32.93 -19.85 -14.89
C THR A 225 32.87 -20.47 -16.30
N VAL A 226 34.02 -20.50 -16.97
CA VAL A 226 34.24 -21.13 -18.27
C VAL A 226 35.54 -21.91 -18.21
N GLU A 227 35.47 -23.22 -18.42
CA GLU A 227 36.64 -24.03 -18.70
C GLU A 227 37.08 -23.80 -20.14
N LEU A 228 38.38 -23.52 -20.34
CA LEU A 228 38.94 -23.33 -21.66
C LEU A 228 39.22 -24.70 -22.30
N ALA A 229 38.92 -24.80 -23.60
CA ALA A 229 39.15 -26.02 -24.37
C ALA A 229 40.63 -26.45 -24.30
N GLU A 230 40.89 -27.72 -24.62
CA GLU A 230 42.25 -28.29 -24.65
C GLU A 230 43.00 -28.23 -23.31
N GLY A 231 42.28 -28.02 -22.20
CA GLY A 231 42.87 -27.93 -20.87
C GLY A 231 43.64 -26.63 -20.63
N GLU A 232 43.35 -25.57 -21.39
CA GLU A 232 44.02 -24.26 -21.29
C GLU A 232 43.73 -23.48 -20.00
N GLY A 233 43.00 -24.09 -19.06
CA GLY A 233 42.69 -23.54 -17.75
C GLY A 233 41.22 -23.10 -17.64
N ALA A 234 40.96 -22.09 -16.82
CA ALA A 234 39.60 -21.63 -16.55
C ALA A 234 39.54 -20.11 -16.37
N VAL A 235 38.36 -19.55 -16.66
CA VAL A 235 38.06 -18.13 -16.53
C VAL A 235 36.78 -17.94 -15.73
N PHE A 236 36.86 -17.15 -14.67
CA PHE A 236 35.72 -16.76 -13.84
C PHE A 236 35.41 -15.30 -14.09
N THR A 237 34.12 -14.95 -14.07
CA THR A 237 33.67 -13.57 -14.28
C THR A 237 32.70 -13.14 -13.19
N GLY A 238 32.79 -11.87 -12.82
CA GLY A 238 31.93 -11.24 -11.83
C GLY A 238 31.64 -9.79 -12.19
N ARG A 239 30.60 -9.25 -11.56
CA ARG A 239 30.23 -7.83 -11.67
C ARG A 239 30.10 -7.25 -10.28
N LEU A 240 30.97 -6.30 -9.94
CA LEU A 240 31.05 -5.73 -8.60
C LEU A 240 30.55 -4.29 -8.61
N SER A 241 29.65 -3.97 -7.69
CA SER A 241 29.19 -2.60 -7.45
C SER A 241 28.81 -2.41 -5.99
N VAL A 242 28.94 -1.18 -5.48
CA VAL A 242 28.45 -0.83 -4.14
C VAL A 242 26.91 -0.96 -4.02
N GLY A 243 26.19 -0.95 -5.15
CA GLY A 243 24.74 -1.18 -5.17
C GLY A 243 24.35 -2.64 -4.98
N SER A 244 25.13 -3.59 -5.53
CA SER A 244 24.90 -5.03 -5.42
C SER A 244 25.58 -5.66 -4.20
N HIS A 245 26.67 -5.06 -3.73
CA HIS A 245 27.47 -5.52 -2.60
C HIS A 245 27.73 -4.35 -1.64
N PRO A 246 26.71 -3.94 -0.84
CA PRO A 246 26.79 -2.71 -0.05
C PRO A 246 27.94 -2.67 0.96
N TRP A 247 28.33 -3.83 1.51
CA TRP A 247 29.45 -3.94 2.44
C TRP A 247 30.78 -3.49 1.85
N LEU A 248 30.96 -3.52 0.52
CA LEU A 248 32.17 -3.03 -0.12
C LEU A 248 32.38 -1.53 0.10
N ALA A 249 31.30 -0.75 0.32
CA ALA A 249 31.39 0.68 0.60
C ALA A 249 32.14 0.99 1.90
N ASP A 250 32.26 0.04 2.82
CA ASP A 250 32.94 0.20 4.10
C ASP A 250 34.47 0.01 4.00
N HIS A 251 35.03 -0.35 2.85
CA HIS A 251 36.49 -0.46 2.67
C HIS A 251 37.05 0.75 1.92
N VAL A 252 37.16 1.89 2.62
CA VAL A 252 37.66 3.14 2.05
C VAL A 252 39.13 3.36 2.41
N VAL A 253 39.96 3.53 1.38
CA VAL A 253 41.38 3.86 1.54
C VAL A 253 41.71 5.07 0.67
N MET A 254 42.35 6.07 1.26
CA MET A 254 42.67 7.36 0.64
C MET A 254 41.45 8.01 -0.04
N GLY A 255 40.30 7.94 0.63
CA GLY A 255 39.03 8.50 0.15
C GLY A 255 38.38 7.74 -1.02
N ARG A 256 38.85 6.54 -1.36
CA ARG A 256 38.31 5.71 -2.45
C ARG A 256 37.83 4.37 -1.93
N VAL A 257 36.70 3.89 -2.44
CA VAL A 257 36.22 2.53 -2.18
C VAL A 257 37.11 1.55 -2.94
N LEU A 258 37.91 0.77 -2.22
CA LEU A 258 38.78 -0.24 -2.82
C LEU A 258 38.23 -1.63 -2.51
N LEU A 259 38.28 -2.55 -3.48
CA LEU A 259 38.09 -3.96 -3.17
C LEU A 259 39.22 -4.39 -2.22
N PRO A 260 38.91 -5.01 -1.06
CA PRO A 260 39.94 -5.44 -0.12
C PRO A 260 40.92 -6.42 -0.76
N GLY A 261 42.20 -6.33 -0.37
CA GLY A 261 43.20 -7.30 -0.83
C GLY A 261 42.84 -8.74 -0.47
N THR A 262 42.18 -8.95 0.67
CA THR A 262 41.64 -10.25 1.09
C THR A 262 40.51 -10.76 0.19
N ALA A 263 39.73 -9.87 -0.44
CA ALA A 263 38.74 -10.29 -1.42
C ALA A 263 39.41 -10.72 -2.74
N LEU A 264 40.54 -10.13 -3.15
CA LEU A 264 41.32 -10.64 -4.28
C LEU A 264 41.91 -12.04 -3.99
N LEU A 265 42.33 -12.27 -2.74
CA LEU A 265 42.75 -13.59 -2.28
C LEU A 265 41.60 -14.60 -2.31
N GLU A 266 40.42 -14.24 -1.82
CA GLU A 266 39.21 -15.07 -1.88
C GLU A 266 38.84 -15.45 -3.32
N LEU A 267 38.91 -14.50 -4.26
CA LEU A 267 38.68 -14.75 -5.68
C LEU A 267 39.67 -15.77 -6.26
N ALA A 268 40.95 -15.67 -5.89
CA ALA A 268 41.99 -16.62 -6.32
C ALA A 268 41.79 -18.01 -5.69
N PHE A 269 41.43 -18.05 -4.40
CA PHE A 269 41.16 -19.28 -3.66
C PHE A 269 39.98 -20.04 -4.27
N ARG A 270 38.85 -19.37 -4.48
CA ARG A 270 37.67 -19.98 -5.13
C ARG A 270 38.00 -20.50 -6.53
N ALA A 271 38.81 -19.78 -7.30
CA ALA A 271 39.23 -20.23 -8.63
C ALA A 271 40.15 -21.45 -8.55
N GLY A 272 40.99 -21.54 -7.51
CA GLY A 272 41.80 -22.71 -7.18
C GLY A 272 40.96 -23.95 -6.87
N ASP A 273 39.95 -23.81 -6.01
CA ASP A 273 39.06 -24.92 -5.65
C ASP A 273 38.42 -25.59 -6.89
N GLU A 274 38.04 -24.80 -7.90
CA GLU A 274 37.44 -25.32 -9.14
C GLU A 274 38.41 -26.18 -9.95
N VAL A 275 39.71 -25.86 -9.93
CA VAL A 275 40.74 -26.56 -10.70
C VAL A 275 41.51 -27.60 -9.87
N GLY A 276 41.04 -27.87 -8.64
CA GLY A 276 41.64 -28.82 -7.72
C GLY A 276 42.92 -28.32 -7.03
N CYS A 277 43.15 -27.01 -6.96
CA CYS A 277 44.23 -26.41 -6.18
C CYS A 277 43.69 -25.85 -4.86
N ASP A 278 44.09 -26.44 -3.74
CA ASP A 278 43.61 -26.11 -2.39
C ASP A 278 44.48 -25.07 -1.66
N ARG A 279 45.50 -24.52 -2.35
CA ARG A 279 46.43 -23.56 -1.79
C ARG A 279 46.77 -22.44 -2.77
N VAL A 280 46.74 -21.21 -2.27
CA VAL A 280 47.39 -20.05 -2.88
C VAL A 280 48.81 -19.98 -2.29
N GLU A 281 49.82 -20.32 -3.08
CA GLU A 281 51.23 -20.34 -2.64
C GLU A 281 51.79 -18.92 -2.54
N GLU A 282 51.46 -18.09 -3.52
CA GLU A 282 51.84 -16.68 -3.58
C GLU A 282 50.74 -15.88 -4.27
N LEU A 283 50.50 -14.66 -3.78
CA LEU A 283 49.65 -13.68 -4.44
C LEU A 283 50.27 -12.29 -4.30
N THR A 284 50.68 -11.72 -5.43
CA THR A 284 51.15 -10.34 -5.52
C THR A 284 50.02 -9.42 -5.96
N LEU A 285 49.74 -8.39 -5.16
CA LEU A 285 48.78 -7.34 -5.49
C LEU A 285 49.48 -6.24 -6.31
N ALA A 286 49.19 -6.17 -7.60
CA ALA A 286 49.87 -5.30 -8.55
C ALA A 286 49.29 -3.87 -8.59
N ALA A 287 47.97 -3.74 -8.47
CA ALA A 287 47.27 -2.47 -8.51
C ALA A 287 45.96 -2.52 -7.71
N PRO A 288 45.56 -1.43 -7.02
CA PRO A 288 44.29 -1.39 -6.29
C PRO A 288 43.10 -1.44 -7.28
N LEU A 289 42.09 -2.23 -6.94
CA LEU A 289 40.81 -2.26 -7.67
C LEU A 289 39.86 -1.27 -7.01
N THR A 290 39.53 -0.19 -7.71
CA THR A 290 38.62 0.87 -7.21
C THR A 290 37.20 0.63 -7.70
N LEU A 291 36.21 0.73 -6.80
CA LEU A 291 34.80 0.65 -7.14
C LEU A 291 34.20 2.05 -7.29
N PRO A 292 33.45 2.33 -8.37
CA PRO A 292 32.82 3.63 -8.54
C PRO A 292 31.64 3.78 -7.58
N GLY A 293 31.36 5.01 -7.14
CA GLY A 293 30.21 5.30 -6.27
C GLY A 293 28.85 5.06 -6.97
N GLN A 294 28.83 5.00 -8.31
CA GLN A 294 27.70 4.63 -9.14
C GLN A 294 28.19 3.78 -10.32
N GLY A 295 27.41 2.77 -10.72
CA GLY A 295 27.81 1.81 -11.75
C GLY A 295 28.57 0.61 -11.19
N ALA A 296 29.27 -0.12 -12.05
CA ALA A 296 29.95 -1.37 -11.69
C ALA A 296 31.28 -1.55 -12.43
N VAL A 297 32.06 -2.51 -11.97
CA VAL A 297 33.22 -3.05 -12.68
C VAL A 297 32.99 -4.52 -13.00
N GLN A 298 33.48 -4.94 -14.17
CA GLN A 298 33.61 -6.35 -14.51
C GLN A 298 34.93 -6.87 -13.96
N VAL A 299 34.91 -8.04 -13.35
CA VAL A 299 36.10 -8.72 -12.82
C VAL A 299 36.28 -10.05 -13.55
N GLN A 300 37.53 -10.39 -13.84
CA GLN A 300 37.90 -11.66 -14.44
C GLN A 300 39.04 -12.30 -13.63
N VAL A 301 38.87 -13.57 -13.26
CA VAL A 301 39.94 -14.39 -12.70
C VAL A 301 40.33 -15.42 -13.75
N ARG A 302 41.60 -15.45 -14.16
CA ARG A 302 42.12 -16.43 -15.11
C ARG A 302 43.09 -17.35 -14.41
N VAL A 303 42.84 -18.65 -14.53
CA VAL A 303 43.72 -19.72 -14.09
C VAL A 303 44.35 -20.37 -15.31
N GLY A 304 45.68 -20.51 -15.31
CA GLY A 304 46.44 -21.11 -16.40
C GLY A 304 46.49 -22.63 -16.37
N VAL A 305 47.21 -23.19 -17.34
CA VAL A 305 47.55 -24.61 -17.43
C VAL A 305 48.42 -25.02 -16.23
N ALA A 306 48.26 -26.27 -15.78
CA ALA A 306 49.15 -26.84 -14.79
C ALA A 306 50.54 -27.05 -15.39
N ASP A 307 51.58 -26.66 -14.65
CA ASP A 307 52.95 -27.05 -14.97
C ASP A 307 53.22 -28.53 -14.58
N ASP A 308 54.43 -29.00 -14.84
CA ASP A 308 54.87 -30.38 -14.53
C ASP A 308 54.77 -30.73 -13.02
N THR A 309 54.62 -29.73 -12.15
CA THR A 309 54.48 -29.89 -10.70
C THR A 309 53.03 -29.78 -10.23
N GLY A 310 52.07 -29.56 -11.15
CA GLY A 310 50.67 -29.35 -10.85
C GLY A 310 50.33 -27.92 -10.40
N ARG A 311 51.29 -26.99 -10.44
CA ARG A 311 51.05 -25.58 -10.09
C ARG A 311 50.40 -24.85 -11.25
N ARG A 312 49.57 -23.87 -10.94
CA ARG A 312 48.85 -23.06 -11.93
C ARG A 312 49.06 -21.58 -11.65
N THR A 313 49.23 -20.79 -12.70
CA THR A 313 49.19 -19.33 -12.56
C THR A 313 47.76 -18.85 -12.36
N VAL A 314 47.57 -17.84 -11.52
CA VAL A 314 46.27 -17.16 -11.35
C VAL A 314 46.45 -15.65 -11.51
N THR A 315 45.52 -15.00 -12.19
CA THR A 315 45.53 -13.55 -12.38
C THR A 315 44.13 -12.98 -12.19
N VAL A 316 44.02 -11.81 -11.59
CA VAL A 316 42.75 -11.10 -11.37
C VAL A 316 42.79 -9.77 -12.10
N HIS A 317 41.79 -9.53 -12.94
CA HIS A 317 41.68 -8.34 -13.77
C HIS A 317 40.34 -7.64 -13.56
N SER A 318 40.28 -6.33 -13.79
CA SER A 318 39.01 -5.62 -13.87
C SER A 318 38.97 -4.58 -14.97
N ARG A 319 37.74 -4.17 -15.35
CA ARG A 319 37.47 -3.03 -16.22
C ARG A 319 36.12 -2.38 -15.88
N PRO A 320 35.90 -1.09 -16.19
CA PRO A 320 34.59 -0.46 -16.05
C PRO A 320 33.51 -1.16 -16.88
N ASP A 321 32.30 -1.31 -16.34
CA ASP A 321 31.20 -2.02 -16.99
C ASP A 321 30.53 -1.23 -18.13
N ALA A 322 30.54 0.10 -18.04
CA ALA A 322 29.81 1.01 -18.94
C ALA A 322 30.67 1.67 -20.03
N ALA A 323 31.92 1.23 -20.21
CA ALA A 323 32.80 1.83 -21.21
C ALA A 323 32.82 0.98 -22.49
N ASP A 324 32.84 1.65 -23.65
CA ASP A 324 33.13 1.03 -24.93
C ASP A 324 34.64 0.70 -24.98
N GLU A 325 34.96 -0.60 -25.09
CA GLU A 325 36.31 -1.17 -25.20
C GLU A 325 37.37 -0.74 -24.14
N PRO A 326 37.09 -0.75 -22.82
CA PRO A 326 38.10 -0.44 -21.83
C PRO A 326 39.15 -1.55 -21.74
N LEU A 327 40.42 -1.15 -21.60
CA LEU A 327 41.55 -2.04 -21.33
C LEU A 327 41.39 -2.67 -19.93
N TRP A 328 41.63 -3.99 -19.85
CA TRP A 328 41.70 -4.70 -18.58
C TRP A 328 42.91 -4.24 -17.77
N THR A 329 42.71 -3.99 -16.48
CA THR A 329 43.78 -3.73 -15.52
C THR A 329 44.02 -4.97 -14.68
N GLN A 330 45.27 -5.43 -14.58
CA GLN A 330 45.65 -6.54 -13.70
C GLN A 330 45.81 -6.03 -12.26
N HIS A 331 45.09 -6.64 -11.33
CA HIS A 331 45.10 -6.28 -9.91
C HIS A 331 45.89 -7.26 -9.06
N ALA A 332 45.91 -8.54 -9.43
CA ALA A 332 46.69 -9.55 -8.73
C ALA A 332 47.23 -10.61 -9.70
N THR A 333 48.38 -11.19 -9.34
CA THR A 333 48.97 -12.36 -9.99
C THR A 333 49.54 -13.29 -8.93
N GLY A 334 49.47 -14.59 -9.14
CA GLY A 334 49.87 -15.56 -8.14
C GLY A 334 50.05 -16.97 -8.68
N VAL A 335 50.34 -17.88 -7.75
CA VAL A 335 50.53 -19.30 -7.99
C VAL A 335 49.59 -20.10 -7.09
N LEU A 336 48.83 -20.98 -7.73
CA LEU A 336 47.98 -21.98 -7.09
C LEU A 336 48.72 -23.31 -7.09
N ALA A 337 48.63 -24.06 -6.01
CA ALA A 337 49.31 -25.34 -5.84
C ALA A 337 48.36 -26.37 -5.23
N VAL A 338 48.73 -27.64 -5.39
CA VAL A 338 48.15 -28.77 -4.67
C VAL A 338 49.06 -29.09 -3.49
N GLY A 339 48.55 -29.10 -2.26
CA GLY A 339 49.41 -29.48 -1.14
C GLY A 339 48.74 -29.47 0.23
N SER A 340 49.11 -30.45 1.05
CA SER A 340 48.67 -30.56 2.45
C SER A 340 49.05 -29.30 3.24
N HIS A 341 48.06 -28.72 3.92
CA HIS A 341 48.23 -27.69 4.94
C HIS A 341 49.31 -28.11 5.94
N SER A 342 50.46 -27.43 5.94
CA SER A 342 51.35 -27.45 7.10
C SER A 342 50.93 -26.29 7.99
N VAL A 343 49.96 -26.53 8.88
CA VAL A 343 49.82 -25.65 10.05
C VAL A 343 51.17 -25.67 10.75
N PRO A 344 51.78 -24.51 11.09
CA PRO A 344 52.97 -24.51 11.93
C PRO A 344 52.68 -25.39 13.14
N ALA A 345 53.53 -26.38 13.42
CA ALA A 345 53.27 -27.38 14.47
C ALA A 345 53.06 -26.75 15.87
N ASP A 346 53.38 -25.45 16.01
CA ASP A 346 53.43 -24.71 17.26
C ASP A 346 52.21 -23.80 17.51
N PHE A 347 51.21 -23.76 16.62
CA PHE A 347 49.99 -22.97 16.83
C PHE A 347 48.82 -23.83 17.34
N ASP A 348 48.56 -23.77 18.65
CA ASP A 348 47.40 -24.39 19.29
C ASP A 348 46.25 -23.38 19.45
N ALA A 349 45.25 -23.47 18.58
CA ALA A 349 44.08 -22.60 18.59
C ALA A 349 43.11 -22.87 19.77
N THR A 350 43.32 -23.91 20.58
CA THR A 350 42.46 -24.21 21.74
C THR A 350 42.81 -23.39 22.98
N VAL A 351 43.99 -22.76 23.00
CA VAL A 351 44.44 -21.87 24.08
C VAL A 351 44.37 -20.42 23.60
N TRP A 352 43.40 -19.66 24.14
CA TRP A 352 43.15 -18.27 23.74
C TRP A 352 43.00 -17.32 24.95
N PRO A 353 43.71 -16.18 25.00
CA PRO A 353 44.79 -15.79 24.09
C PRO A 353 46.03 -16.71 24.25
N PRO A 354 46.94 -16.76 23.27
CA PRO A 354 48.11 -17.63 23.33
C PRO A 354 48.97 -17.39 24.58
N ALA A 355 49.42 -18.47 25.20
CA ALA A 355 50.22 -18.38 26.42
C ALA A 355 51.51 -17.57 26.19
N GLY A 356 51.82 -16.66 27.12
CA GLY A 356 52.97 -15.77 27.05
C GLY A 356 52.82 -14.58 26.09
N ALA A 357 51.64 -14.39 25.48
CA ALA A 357 51.39 -13.23 24.62
C ALA A 357 51.01 -11.98 25.43
N GLU A 358 51.59 -10.84 25.07
CA GLU A 358 51.29 -9.54 25.67
C GLU A 358 50.13 -8.87 24.93
N SER A 359 49.15 -8.34 25.65
CA SER A 359 48.03 -7.60 25.06
C SER A 359 48.52 -6.31 24.39
N LEU A 360 48.00 -6.04 23.19
CA LEU A 360 48.15 -4.77 22.50
C LEU A 360 46.91 -3.91 22.73
N ASP A 361 47.11 -2.61 22.93
CA ASP A 361 46.01 -1.65 22.99
C ASP A 361 45.47 -1.38 21.59
N VAL A 362 44.21 -1.76 21.39
CA VAL A 362 43.46 -1.58 20.14
C VAL A 362 42.41 -0.47 20.26
N GLU A 363 42.26 0.16 21.43
CA GLU A 363 41.35 1.28 21.61
C GLU A 363 41.80 2.46 20.75
N GLY A 364 40.85 3.11 20.09
CA GLY A 364 41.13 4.24 19.20
C GLY A 364 41.86 3.88 17.90
N CYS A 365 42.05 2.59 17.57
CA CYS A 365 42.89 2.19 16.44
C CYS A 365 42.30 2.60 15.08
N TYR A 366 40.98 2.55 14.94
CA TYR A 366 40.30 2.92 13.70
C TYR A 366 40.32 4.43 13.45
N GLU A 367 40.28 5.27 14.50
CA GLU A 367 40.53 6.71 14.37
C GLU A 367 41.96 6.97 13.88
N ARG A 368 42.97 6.30 14.46
CA ARG A 368 44.37 6.39 13.99
C ARG A 368 44.54 5.89 12.56
N PHE A 369 43.84 4.83 12.17
CA PHE A 369 43.83 4.34 10.79
C PHE A 369 43.19 5.35 9.83
N ALA A 370 42.10 5.99 10.24
CA ALA A 370 41.45 7.04 9.45
C ALA A 370 42.37 8.26 9.24
N GLU A 371 43.15 8.65 10.25
CA GLU A 371 44.19 9.70 10.12
C GLU A 371 45.28 9.33 9.10
N LEU A 372 45.59 8.04 8.99
CA LEU A 372 46.49 7.48 7.98
C LEU A 372 45.82 7.22 6.63
N GLY A 373 44.53 7.58 6.47
CA GLY A 373 43.76 7.44 5.24
C GLY A 373 43.03 6.10 5.07
N PHE A 374 42.99 5.24 6.08
CA PHE A 374 42.23 3.98 6.09
C PHE A 374 40.91 4.17 6.82
N THR A 375 39.90 4.68 6.10
CA THR A 375 38.58 5.02 6.67
C THR A 375 37.64 3.82 6.56
N TYR A 376 37.87 2.80 7.38
CA TYR A 376 37.00 1.62 7.42
C TYR A 376 35.63 1.95 8.01
N GLY A 377 34.57 1.51 7.35
CA GLY A 377 33.20 1.53 7.85
C GLY A 377 32.90 0.33 8.77
N PRO A 378 31.70 0.28 9.37
CA PRO A 378 31.36 -0.67 10.43
C PRO A 378 31.69 -2.14 10.12
N VAL A 379 31.46 -2.61 8.89
CA VAL A 379 31.72 -4.01 8.51
C VAL A 379 33.21 -4.36 8.53
N PHE A 380 34.10 -3.40 8.33
CA PHE A 380 35.56 -3.58 8.38
C PHE A 380 36.17 -3.22 9.74
N GLN A 381 35.36 -2.78 10.71
CA GLN A 381 35.80 -2.48 12.06
C GLN A 381 35.66 -3.69 13.02
N GLY A 382 36.17 -4.84 12.59
CA GLY A 382 35.98 -6.11 13.29
C GLY A 382 37.00 -6.45 14.38
N LEU A 383 38.11 -5.71 14.51
CA LEU A 383 39.18 -6.01 15.48
C LEU A 383 38.69 -5.77 16.92
N ARG A 384 38.67 -6.83 17.74
CA ARG A 384 38.24 -6.80 19.14
C ARG A 384 39.40 -6.72 20.12
N ALA A 385 40.44 -7.49 19.87
CA ALA A 385 41.64 -7.55 20.70
C ALA A 385 42.83 -8.03 19.86
N ALA A 386 44.04 -7.69 20.30
CA ALA A 386 45.26 -8.18 19.69
C ALA A 386 46.33 -8.48 20.75
N TRP A 387 47.21 -9.43 20.46
CA TRP A 387 48.32 -9.82 21.32
C TRP A 387 49.60 -10.00 20.51
N ARG A 388 50.75 -9.89 21.16
CA ARG A 388 52.07 -10.08 20.54
C ARG A 388 52.91 -11.05 21.34
N ARG A 389 53.60 -11.96 20.65
CA ARG A 389 54.58 -12.88 21.24
C ARG A 389 55.68 -13.17 20.22
N ASP A 390 56.94 -12.98 20.57
CA ASP A 390 58.11 -13.34 19.75
C ASP A 390 58.07 -12.86 18.28
N GLY A 391 57.44 -11.70 18.02
CA GLY A 391 57.28 -11.14 16.68
C GLY A 391 56.00 -11.55 15.95
N GLU A 392 55.24 -12.50 16.49
CA GLU A 392 53.91 -12.90 16.01
C GLU A 392 52.83 -11.96 16.55
N ILE A 393 51.80 -11.72 15.74
CA ILE A 393 50.60 -10.96 16.11
C ILE A 393 49.40 -11.89 16.06
N PHE A 394 48.63 -11.92 17.14
CA PHE A 394 47.36 -12.63 17.23
C PHE A 394 46.25 -11.60 17.32
N ALA A 395 45.14 -11.84 16.64
CA ALA A 395 44.01 -10.93 16.63
C ALA A 395 42.71 -11.70 16.84
N GLU A 396 41.83 -11.14 17.66
CA GLU A 396 40.44 -11.53 17.75
C GLU A 396 39.62 -10.60 16.86
N VAL A 397 38.93 -11.17 15.88
CA VAL A 397 38.16 -10.43 14.88
C VAL A 397 36.74 -11.00 14.82
N SER A 398 35.74 -10.13 14.83
CA SER A 398 34.33 -10.50 14.72
C SER A 398 33.59 -9.57 13.77
N LEU A 399 32.64 -10.09 13.01
CA LEU A 399 31.72 -9.27 12.23
C LEU A 399 30.72 -8.52 13.15
N PRO A 400 30.22 -7.34 12.77
CA PRO A 400 29.17 -6.66 13.52
C PRO A 400 27.83 -7.42 13.41
N GLU A 401 26.96 -7.25 14.40
CA GLU A 401 25.62 -7.86 14.40
C GLU A 401 24.80 -7.37 13.19
N GLY A 402 24.29 -8.30 12.37
CA GLY A 402 23.47 -8.00 11.19
C GLY A 402 24.26 -7.71 9.90
N ALA A 403 25.57 -7.97 9.88
CA ALA A 403 26.42 -7.96 8.67
C ALA A 403 26.12 -9.10 7.70
#